data_AF-A0A2D5KEL9-F1
#
_entry.id   AF-A0A2D5KEL9-F1
#
_cell.length_a   1.000
_cell.length_b   1.000
_cell.length_c   1.000
_cell.angle_alpha   90.00
_cell.angle_beta   90.00
_cell.angle_gamma   90.00
#
_symmetry.space_group_name_H-M   'P 1'
#
loop_
_entity.id
_entity.type
_entity.pdbx_description
1 polymer ?
#
loop_
_entity_poly.entity_id
_entity_poly.type
_entity_poly.pdbx_seq_one_letter_code
_entity_poly.pdbx_strand_id
1 'polypeptide(L)'
;MKLFRTFLALLISTSAFAQDSVNIIVSNRVNFETDYNKEQVLETYRNYLASKPDSIYDNPYWNQKEKKAFKQFDFSIKFLLQGIGSKNLSLYMDLYVLTIEPSGSERYTLRVQYQFKGGLKSGSSIWCIHKVNAIKEDNKWVLENYFNEATENWKSTNRGLINYHHSPDYKVNNHEANRAANFLDSLKKTFNINKVNHIDYYLTKSADQLGELLGFEYFFTGYTTGVTVAPIGRIYTSVGEFHAHELVHLLLYNQDINRNFFIEEGIASFLGSKFQYPKKYNEEQEKFQNDLIKKPNYTIENIYSSKLPFNSYNYKYAFGARICELVYTKRGIEGLKRMLNTNTVNEEDFFNFLKKELAISSKEDLKQLLIKE
;
A
#
# COMPACT_ATOMS: atom_id res chain seq x y z
N MET A 1 7.26 77.14 9.09
CA MET A 1 6.64 76.03 9.86
C MET A 1 5.29 75.68 9.23
N LYS A 2 5.26 74.76 8.25
CA LYS A 2 4.05 74.09 7.77
C LYS A 2 4.46 72.65 7.44
N LEU A 3 4.01 71.71 8.28
CA LEU A 3 4.33 70.29 8.15
C LEU A 3 3.60 69.65 6.97
N PHE A 4 4.37 68.91 6.17
CA PHE A 4 3.92 67.92 5.21
C PHE A 4 3.13 66.81 5.92
N ARG A 5 1.96 66.43 5.40
CA ARG A 5 1.30 65.16 5.70
C ARG A 5 1.34 64.30 4.46
N THR A 6 2.24 63.32 4.45
CA THR A 6 2.26 62.24 3.45
C THR A 6 1.53 61.05 4.07
N PHE A 7 0.40 60.65 3.47
CA PHE A 7 -0.35 59.47 3.87
C PHE A 7 0.26 58.26 3.14
N LEU A 8 0.93 57.38 3.87
CA LEU A 8 1.47 56.13 3.33
C LEU A 8 0.38 55.07 3.43
N ALA A 9 -0.28 54.75 2.31
CA ALA A 9 -1.19 53.61 2.21
C ALA A 9 -0.35 52.33 2.04
N LEU A 10 -0.28 51.51 3.09
CA LEU A 10 0.23 50.14 3.00
C LEU A 10 -0.78 49.31 2.21
N LEU A 11 -0.49 49.04 0.93
CA LEU A 11 -1.16 47.98 0.17
C LEU A 11 -0.65 46.64 0.68
N ILE A 12 -1.39 46.05 1.62
CA ILE A 12 -1.25 44.63 1.95
C ILE A 12 -1.82 43.88 0.75
N SER A 13 -0.95 43.41 -0.14
CA SER A 13 -1.33 42.46 -1.18
C SER A 13 -1.70 41.15 -0.49
N THR A 14 -2.99 40.98 -0.19
CA THR A 14 -3.56 39.66 0.07
C THR A 14 -3.51 38.90 -1.25
N SER A 15 -2.44 38.16 -1.46
CA SER A 15 -2.41 37.09 -2.46
C SER A 15 -3.47 36.08 -2.03
N ALA A 16 -4.69 36.21 -2.53
CA ALA A 16 -5.67 35.15 -2.46
C ALA A 16 -5.11 34.02 -3.33
N PHE A 17 -4.37 33.10 -2.70
CA PHE A 17 -4.16 31.79 -3.27
C PHE A 17 -5.54 31.16 -3.33
N ALA A 18 -6.19 31.20 -4.50
CA ALA A 18 -7.23 30.25 -4.83
C ALA A 18 -6.55 28.88 -4.83
N GLN A 19 -6.47 28.27 -3.64
CA GLN A 19 -5.97 26.92 -3.50
C GLN A 19 -7.06 26.04 -4.12
N ASP A 20 -6.72 25.22 -5.12
CA ASP A 20 -7.61 24.23 -5.74
C ASP A 20 -8.05 23.21 -4.67
N SER A 21 -8.95 23.63 -3.78
CA SER A 21 -9.41 22.85 -2.66
C SER A 21 -10.34 21.78 -3.18
N VAL A 22 -10.17 20.56 -2.68
CA VAL A 22 -11.05 19.45 -2.98
C VAL A 22 -12.48 19.84 -2.61
N ASN A 23 -13.41 19.64 -3.55
CA ASN A 23 -14.83 19.85 -3.29
C ASN A 23 -15.31 18.78 -2.29
N ILE A 24 -15.79 19.20 -1.12
CA ILE A 24 -16.31 18.31 -0.09
C ILE A 24 -17.76 18.68 0.20
N ILE A 25 -18.65 17.76 -0.15
CA ILE A 25 -20.09 17.83 0.10
C ILE A 25 -20.37 17.04 1.39
N VAL A 26 -21.22 17.56 2.25
CA VAL A 26 -21.57 16.92 3.52
C VAL A 26 -23.00 16.40 3.45
N SER A 27 -23.20 15.15 3.85
CA SER A 27 -24.52 14.54 3.98
C SER A 27 -25.38 15.29 5.00
N ASN A 28 -26.67 15.45 4.70
CA ASN A 28 -27.65 16.01 5.64
C ASN A 28 -27.80 15.18 6.95
N ARG A 29 -27.26 13.95 6.97
CA ARG A 29 -27.18 13.16 8.21
C ARG A 29 -26.19 13.77 9.23
N VAL A 30 -25.20 14.54 8.77
CA VAL A 30 -24.26 15.23 9.64
C VAL A 30 -24.90 16.51 10.13
N ASN A 31 -25.52 16.45 11.31
CA ASN A 31 -26.10 17.61 11.97
C ASN A 31 -25.03 18.34 12.81
N PHE A 32 -24.72 19.58 12.46
CA PHE A 32 -23.79 20.45 13.18
C PHE A 32 -24.46 21.30 14.27
N GLU A 33 -25.77 21.51 14.21
CA GLU A 33 -26.50 22.36 15.15
C GLU A 33 -26.53 21.76 16.56
N THR A 34 -26.57 20.44 16.65
CA THR A 34 -26.64 19.70 17.92
C THR A 34 -25.29 19.25 18.45
N ASP A 35 -24.23 19.35 17.64
CA ASP A 35 -22.88 18.91 17.99
C ASP A 35 -21.81 19.69 17.21
N TYR A 36 -21.35 20.80 17.82
CA TYR A 36 -20.34 21.68 17.24
C TYR A 36 -18.98 21.00 17.03
N ASN A 37 -18.68 19.91 17.76
CA ASN A 37 -17.41 19.19 17.55
C ASN A 37 -17.33 18.61 16.15
N LYS A 38 -18.46 18.22 15.54
CA LYS A 38 -18.48 17.66 14.18
C LYS A 38 -17.97 18.66 13.14
N GLU A 39 -18.22 19.95 13.34
CA GLU A 39 -17.71 21.01 12.45
C GLU A 39 -16.19 21.12 12.57
N GLN A 40 -15.67 21.12 13.80
CA GLN A 40 -14.23 21.17 14.05
C GLN A 40 -13.50 19.92 13.54
N VAL A 41 -14.13 18.75 13.65
CA VAL A 41 -13.64 17.48 13.13
C VAL A 41 -13.60 17.52 11.59
N LEU A 42 -14.65 18.02 10.94
CA LEU A 42 -14.67 18.21 9.50
C LEU A 42 -13.58 19.18 9.04
N GLU A 43 -13.39 20.28 9.75
CA GLU A 43 -12.36 21.28 9.44
C GLU A 43 -10.95 20.71 9.60
N THR A 44 -10.73 19.88 10.63
CA THR A 44 -9.47 19.14 10.79
C THR A 44 -9.18 18.25 9.59
N TYR A 45 -10.20 17.54 9.09
CA TYR A 45 -10.07 16.70 7.91
C TYR A 45 -9.78 17.50 6.62
N ARG A 46 -10.45 18.65 6.43
CA ARG A 46 -10.18 19.58 5.32
C ARG A 46 -8.74 20.04 5.31
N ASN A 47 -8.27 20.49 6.47
CA ASN A 47 -6.92 20.98 6.63
C ASN A 47 -5.86 19.89 6.46
N TYR A 48 -6.14 18.67 6.95
CA TYR A 48 -5.32 17.50 6.67
C TYR A 48 -5.16 17.25 5.16
N LEU A 49 -6.23 17.28 4.36
CA LEU A 49 -6.12 17.11 2.91
C LEU A 49 -5.34 18.24 2.24
N ALA A 50 -5.56 19.49 2.68
CA ALA A 50 -4.85 20.66 2.16
C ALA A 50 -3.35 20.67 2.53
N SER A 51 -2.97 19.95 3.58
CA SER A 51 -1.59 19.88 4.09
C SER A 51 -0.64 19.03 3.24
N LYS A 52 -1.10 18.42 2.14
CA LYS A 52 -0.32 17.48 1.31
C LYS A 52 0.10 16.22 2.08
N PRO A 53 -0.86 15.38 2.49
CA PRO A 53 -0.59 14.22 3.33
C PRO A 53 0.22 13.11 2.63
N ASP A 54 0.46 13.22 1.33
CA ASP A 54 1.25 12.28 0.54
C ASP A 54 2.77 12.38 0.75
N SER A 55 3.21 13.28 1.62
CA SER A 55 4.61 13.51 1.97
C SER A 55 4.90 13.07 3.40
N ILE A 56 6.12 12.56 3.64
CA ILE A 56 6.58 12.19 4.99
C ILE A 56 7.14 13.44 5.68
N TYR A 57 6.35 14.06 6.56
CA TYR A 57 6.75 15.19 7.41
C TYR A 57 5.88 15.22 8.68
N ASP A 58 6.20 16.11 9.62
CA ASP A 58 5.40 16.30 10.83
C ASP A 58 4.05 16.99 10.50
N ASN A 59 3.04 16.19 10.14
CA ASN A 59 1.71 16.70 9.81
C ASN A 59 0.99 17.20 11.08
N PRO A 60 0.58 18.48 11.14
CA PRO A 60 -0.02 19.06 12.34
C PRO A 60 -1.45 18.55 12.62
N TYR A 61 -2.07 17.86 11.67
CA TYR A 61 -3.43 17.35 11.78
C TYR A 61 -3.50 15.86 12.11
N TRP A 62 -2.35 15.24 12.43
CA TRP A 62 -2.27 13.85 12.86
C TRP A 62 -1.73 13.75 14.29
N ASN A 63 -2.24 12.80 15.07
CA ASN A 63 -1.87 12.62 16.48
C ASN A 63 -0.38 12.32 16.68
N GLN A 64 0.16 12.75 17.82
CA GLN A 64 1.59 12.61 18.11
C GLN A 64 2.00 11.17 18.41
N LYS A 65 1.10 10.36 18.96
CA LYS A 65 1.37 8.96 19.31
C LYS A 65 1.77 8.15 18.07
N GLU A 66 1.01 8.24 16.99
CA GLU A 66 1.27 7.50 15.76
C GLU A 66 2.45 8.08 14.98
N LYS A 67 2.61 9.42 14.95
CA LYS A 67 3.79 10.05 14.34
C LYS A 67 5.10 9.64 14.99
N LYS A 68 5.11 9.41 16.31
CA LYS A 68 6.27 8.90 17.04
C LYS A 68 6.51 7.41 16.80
N ALA A 69 5.43 6.63 16.62
CA ALA A 69 5.51 5.18 16.43
C ALA A 69 5.88 4.79 14.99
N PHE A 70 5.49 5.59 14.00
CA PHE A 70 5.58 5.22 12.59
C PHE A 70 6.10 6.37 11.73
N LYS A 71 7.10 6.08 10.88
CA LYS A 71 7.55 7.02 9.85
C LYS A 71 6.44 7.37 8.86
N GLN A 72 5.66 6.35 8.46
CA GLN A 72 4.42 6.50 7.70
C GLN A 72 3.26 6.25 8.68
N PHE A 73 2.79 7.32 9.33
CA PHE A 73 1.79 7.24 10.40
C PHE A 73 0.36 7.12 9.88
N ASP A 74 0.09 7.63 8.68
CA ASP A 74 -1.18 7.42 8.01
C ASP A 74 -1.11 6.12 7.19
N PHE A 75 -1.91 5.12 7.57
CA PHE A 75 -1.91 3.82 6.92
C PHE A 75 -2.74 3.78 5.63
N SER A 76 -3.65 4.73 5.45
CA SER A 76 -4.56 4.77 4.30
C SER A 76 -3.94 5.51 3.11
N ILE A 77 -3.09 6.52 3.36
CA ILE A 77 -2.73 7.52 2.33
C ILE A 77 -2.14 6.94 1.04
N LYS A 78 -1.31 5.89 1.11
CA LYS A 78 -0.73 5.23 -0.07
C LYS A 78 -1.83 4.63 -0.95
N PHE A 79 -2.81 3.98 -0.33
CA PHE A 79 -3.95 3.36 -1.00
C PHE A 79 -5.01 4.39 -1.41
N LEU A 80 -5.13 5.48 -0.65
CA LEU A 80 -6.07 6.55 -0.92
C LEU A 80 -5.69 7.29 -2.21
N LEU A 81 -4.41 7.56 -2.45
CA LEU A 81 -3.97 8.39 -3.57
C LEU A 81 -3.48 7.62 -4.80
N GLN A 82 -2.95 6.40 -4.67
CA GLN A 82 -2.49 5.55 -5.79
C GLN A 82 -1.70 6.29 -6.90
N GLY A 83 -0.84 7.24 -6.52
CA GLY A 83 -0.02 8.01 -7.46
C GLY A 83 -0.68 9.22 -8.10
N ILE A 84 -1.95 9.54 -7.80
CA ILE A 84 -2.61 10.80 -8.20
C ILE A 84 -1.85 12.00 -7.59
N GLY A 85 -1.33 11.84 -6.36
CA GLY A 85 -0.73 12.90 -5.56
C GLY A 85 -1.78 13.83 -4.97
N SER A 86 -1.57 14.32 -3.76
CA SER A 86 -2.58 15.07 -3.02
C SER A 86 -3.00 16.37 -3.73
N LYS A 87 -2.05 17.01 -4.44
CA LYS A 87 -2.27 18.26 -5.17
C LYS A 87 -3.25 18.12 -6.32
N ASN A 88 -3.35 16.92 -6.91
CA ASN A 88 -4.22 16.68 -8.06
C ASN A 88 -5.57 16.09 -7.63
N LEU A 89 -5.79 15.83 -6.34
CA LEU A 89 -7.00 15.18 -5.86
C LEU A 89 -8.27 15.93 -6.29
N SER A 90 -8.25 17.27 -6.23
CA SER A 90 -9.35 18.14 -6.64
C SER A 90 -9.63 18.12 -8.14
N LEU A 91 -8.67 17.70 -8.98
CA LEU A 91 -8.86 17.55 -10.43
C LEU A 91 -9.67 16.31 -10.77
N TYR A 92 -9.50 15.22 -10.01
CA TYR A 92 -10.07 13.92 -10.33
C TYR A 92 -11.27 13.53 -9.48
N MET A 93 -11.39 14.04 -8.25
CA MET A 93 -12.33 13.53 -7.25
C MET A 93 -13.25 14.61 -6.68
N ASP A 94 -14.48 14.19 -6.38
CA ASP A 94 -15.38 14.85 -5.43
C ASP A 94 -15.46 13.99 -4.16
N LEU A 95 -15.49 14.64 -3.00
CA LEU A 95 -15.58 13.97 -1.70
C LEU A 95 -16.95 14.19 -1.08
N TYR A 96 -17.51 13.14 -0.50
CA TYR A 96 -18.80 13.16 0.19
C TYR A 96 -18.63 12.66 1.62
N VAL A 97 -18.79 13.54 2.60
CA VAL A 97 -18.80 13.17 4.01
C VAL A 97 -20.14 12.51 4.31
N LEU A 98 -20.12 11.19 4.46
CA LEU A 98 -21.33 10.40 4.69
C LEU A 98 -21.81 10.56 6.14
N THR A 99 -20.86 10.46 7.08
CA THR A 99 -21.14 10.51 8.53
C THR A 99 -19.96 11.07 9.30
N ILE A 100 -20.26 11.74 10.42
CA ILE A 100 -19.32 12.04 11.51
C ILE A 100 -20.04 11.61 12.79
N GLU A 101 -19.65 10.46 13.34
CA GLU A 101 -20.34 9.83 14.47
C GLU A 101 -19.42 9.78 15.69
N PRO A 102 -19.93 10.08 16.90
CA PRO A 102 -19.16 9.90 18.13
C PRO A 102 -18.86 8.40 18.33
N SER A 103 -17.61 8.07 18.63
CA SER A 103 -17.16 6.70 19.01
C SER A 103 -16.53 6.66 20.41
N GLY A 104 -16.65 7.76 21.17
CA GLY A 104 -16.20 7.90 22.56
C GLY A 104 -16.51 9.30 23.07
N SER A 105 -16.08 9.62 24.31
CA SER A 105 -16.32 10.94 24.92
C SER A 105 -15.62 12.09 24.19
N GLU A 106 -14.46 11.83 23.58
CA GLU A 106 -13.67 12.81 22.82
C GLU A 106 -13.09 12.19 21.54
N ARG A 107 -13.92 11.38 20.87
CA ARG A 107 -13.56 10.71 19.63
C ARG A 107 -14.72 10.67 18.67
N TYR A 108 -14.43 10.94 17.40
CA TYR A 108 -15.37 10.80 16.29
C TYR A 108 -14.78 9.92 15.19
N THR A 109 -15.62 9.14 14.53
CA THR A 109 -15.26 8.42 13.31
C THR A 109 -15.90 9.12 12.10
N LEU A 110 -15.06 9.48 11.13
CA LEU A 110 -15.48 10.06 9.87
C LEU A 110 -15.57 8.95 8.81
N ARG A 111 -16.59 9.01 7.96
CA ARG A 111 -16.68 8.23 6.73
C ARG A 111 -16.81 9.16 5.54
N VAL A 112 -15.84 9.10 4.64
CA VAL A 112 -15.76 10.00 3.48
C VAL A 112 -15.67 9.18 2.21
N GLN A 113 -16.68 9.28 1.36
CA GLN A 113 -16.66 8.67 0.03
C GLN A 113 -15.81 9.53 -0.90
N TYR A 114 -14.84 8.89 -1.54
CA TYR A 114 -14.06 9.43 -2.64
C TYR A 114 -14.69 8.93 -3.93
N GLN A 115 -15.05 9.86 -4.83
CA GLN A 115 -15.72 9.53 -6.08
C GLN A 115 -15.05 10.26 -7.23
N PHE A 116 -14.82 9.57 -8.34
CA PHE A 116 -14.36 10.24 -9.55
C PHE A 116 -15.39 11.25 -10.05
N LYS A 117 -14.89 12.38 -10.54
CA LYS A 117 -15.72 13.38 -11.21
C LYS A 117 -16.43 12.76 -12.41
N GLY A 118 -17.65 13.23 -12.65
CA GLY A 118 -18.51 12.72 -13.73
C GLY A 118 -19.60 11.76 -13.26
N GLY A 119 -19.67 11.43 -11.97
CA GLY A 119 -20.76 10.68 -11.35
C GLY A 119 -20.64 9.16 -11.48
N LEU A 120 -21.71 8.44 -11.11
CA LEU A 120 -21.78 6.98 -11.12
C LEU A 120 -22.00 6.42 -12.54
N LYS A 121 -20.96 6.49 -13.39
CA LYS A 121 -21.01 6.05 -14.80
C LYS A 121 -20.36 4.70 -15.06
N SER A 122 -19.59 4.18 -14.11
CA SER A 122 -18.92 2.87 -14.18
C SER A 122 -18.89 2.20 -12.81
N GLY A 123 -18.61 0.89 -12.78
CA GLY A 123 -18.36 0.14 -11.54
C GLY A 123 -17.13 0.62 -10.75
N SER A 124 -16.31 1.51 -11.31
CA SER A 124 -15.14 2.12 -10.67
C SER A 124 -15.37 3.58 -10.25
N SER A 125 -16.61 4.08 -10.32
CA SER A 125 -16.92 5.50 -10.04
C SER A 125 -16.68 5.86 -8.58
N ILE A 126 -17.02 4.95 -7.66
CA ILE A 126 -16.66 5.07 -6.25
C ILE A 126 -15.26 4.51 -6.08
N TRP A 127 -14.35 5.38 -5.66
CA TRP A 127 -12.95 5.04 -5.44
C TRP A 127 -12.79 4.28 -4.12
N CYS A 128 -13.25 4.89 -3.02
CA CYS A 128 -13.23 4.29 -1.69
C CYS A 128 -14.21 5.01 -0.75
N ILE A 129 -14.46 4.41 0.41
CA ILE A 129 -15.00 5.08 1.60
C ILE A 129 -13.88 5.06 2.63
N HIS A 130 -13.22 6.20 2.78
CA HIS A 130 -12.17 6.41 3.78
C HIS A 130 -12.80 6.51 5.16
N LYS A 131 -12.25 5.77 6.11
CA LYS A 131 -12.69 5.67 7.50
C LYS A 131 -11.52 6.03 8.41
N VAL A 132 -11.64 7.16 9.08
CA VAL A 132 -10.58 7.73 9.93
C VAL A 132 -11.20 8.25 11.22
N ASN A 133 -10.43 8.18 12.31
CA ASN A 133 -10.87 8.72 13.58
C ASN A 133 -10.30 10.13 13.78
N ALA A 134 -11.03 10.95 14.52
CA ALA A 134 -10.57 12.21 15.08
C ALA A 134 -10.63 12.12 16.60
N ILE A 135 -9.53 12.47 17.27
CA ILE A 135 -9.40 12.51 18.72
C ILE A 135 -8.98 13.91 19.17
N LYS A 136 -9.19 14.18 20.46
CA LYS A 136 -8.73 15.43 21.07
C LYS A 136 -7.34 15.27 21.66
N GLU A 137 -6.41 16.12 21.23
CA GLU A 137 -5.03 16.20 21.74
C GLU A 137 -4.71 17.68 22.00
N ASP A 138 -4.29 18.03 23.23
CA ASP A 138 -4.03 19.41 23.66
C ASP A 138 -5.17 20.40 23.31
N ASN A 139 -6.42 19.98 23.57
CA ASN A 139 -7.66 20.71 23.24
C ASN A 139 -7.92 20.96 21.74
N LYS A 140 -7.17 20.31 20.85
CA LYS A 140 -7.35 20.38 19.39
C LYS A 140 -7.77 19.03 18.85
N TRP A 141 -8.55 19.04 17.77
CA TRP A 141 -8.85 17.82 17.03
C TRP A 141 -7.67 17.44 16.13
N VAL A 142 -7.30 16.17 16.15
CA VAL A 142 -6.29 15.56 15.28
C VAL A 142 -6.77 14.20 14.80
N LEU A 143 -6.28 13.74 13.66
CA LEU A 143 -6.64 12.44 13.08
C LEU A 143 -5.81 11.30 13.66
N GLU A 144 -6.39 10.11 13.69
CA GLU A 144 -5.72 8.84 13.98
C GLU A 144 -6.26 7.71 13.08
N ASN A 145 -5.45 6.66 12.88
CA ASN A 145 -5.93 5.49 12.16
C ASN A 145 -7.10 4.84 12.92
N TYR A 146 -8.13 4.40 12.19
CA TYR A 146 -9.19 3.54 12.74
C TYR A 146 -8.65 2.19 13.27
N PHE A 147 -7.46 1.80 12.81
CA PHE A 147 -6.74 0.58 13.20
C PHE A 147 -6.73 0.31 14.71
N ASN A 148 -6.47 1.33 15.54
CA ASN A 148 -6.36 1.15 16.99
C ASN A 148 -7.71 0.73 17.61
N GLU A 149 -8.80 1.36 17.17
CA GLU A 149 -10.16 1.01 17.60
C GLU A 149 -10.56 -0.38 17.07
N ALA A 150 -10.24 -0.67 15.81
CA ALA A 150 -10.56 -1.95 15.17
C ALA A 150 -9.89 -3.15 15.85
N THR A 151 -8.73 -2.94 16.48
CA THR A 151 -7.87 -4.00 17.05
C THR A 151 -7.79 -4.01 18.57
N GLU A 152 -8.48 -3.09 19.26
CA GLU A 152 -8.37 -2.91 20.73
C GLU A 152 -8.59 -4.20 21.52
N ASN A 153 -9.57 -5.00 21.12
CA ASN A 153 -9.95 -6.25 21.80
C ASN A 153 -9.38 -7.50 21.14
N TRP A 154 -8.43 -7.36 20.20
CA TRP A 154 -7.87 -8.51 19.51
C TRP A 154 -6.98 -9.33 20.44
N LYS A 155 -6.94 -10.64 20.18
CA LYS A 155 -6.10 -11.60 20.88
C LYS A 155 -4.84 -11.85 20.07
N SER A 156 -3.82 -12.34 20.76
CA SER A 156 -2.53 -12.66 20.15
C SER A 156 -2.14 -14.12 20.40
N THR A 157 -1.61 -14.79 19.37
CA THR A 157 -1.06 -16.16 19.45
C THR A 157 0.34 -16.19 18.84
N ASN A 158 1.34 -16.61 19.61
CA ASN A 158 2.73 -16.66 19.15
C ASN A 158 3.12 -18.01 18.56
N ARG A 159 3.83 -18.01 17.42
CA ARG A 159 4.51 -19.18 16.82
C ARG A 159 5.85 -18.76 16.21
N GLY A 160 6.95 -19.19 16.84
CA GLY A 160 8.29 -18.77 16.41
C GLY A 160 8.44 -17.25 16.49
N LEU A 161 8.82 -16.63 15.36
CA LEU A 161 8.98 -15.17 15.25
C LEU A 161 7.66 -14.43 14.95
N ILE A 162 6.56 -15.15 14.74
CA ILE A 162 5.29 -14.57 14.30
C ILE A 162 4.33 -14.47 15.48
N ASN A 163 3.88 -13.25 15.76
CA ASN A 163 2.81 -12.97 16.68
C ASN A 163 1.52 -12.69 15.90
N TYR A 164 0.60 -13.64 15.91
CA TYR A 164 -0.67 -13.55 15.20
C TYR A 164 -1.70 -12.76 16.00
N HIS A 165 -2.11 -11.61 15.50
CA HIS A 165 -3.18 -10.79 16.06
C HIS A 165 -4.49 -11.07 15.32
N HIS A 166 -5.56 -11.36 16.05
CA HIS A 166 -6.84 -11.75 15.45
C HIS A 166 -8.03 -11.38 16.33
N SER A 167 -9.22 -11.29 15.74
CA SER A 167 -10.43 -11.03 16.52
C SER A 167 -10.69 -12.13 17.57
N PRO A 168 -11.40 -11.82 18.67
CA PRO A 168 -11.63 -12.77 19.78
C PRO A 168 -12.21 -14.13 19.42
N ASP A 169 -12.96 -14.18 18.32
CA ASP A 169 -13.69 -15.34 17.80
C ASP A 169 -12.98 -16.04 16.63
N TYR A 170 -11.86 -15.49 16.14
CA TYR A 170 -11.04 -16.15 15.13
C TYR A 170 -10.28 -17.32 15.75
N LYS A 171 -10.32 -18.48 15.08
CA LYS A 171 -9.64 -19.70 15.51
C LYS A 171 -8.38 -19.90 14.68
N VAL A 172 -7.22 -19.67 15.30
CA VAL A 172 -5.92 -19.85 14.63
C VAL A 172 -5.71 -21.30 14.23
N ASN A 173 -5.43 -21.53 12.95
CA ASN A 173 -4.98 -22.82 12.43
C ASN A 173 -3.50 -23.04 12.78
N ASN A 174 -3.28 -23.80 13.85
CA ASN A 174 -1.93 -24.12 14.34
C ASN A 174 -1.06 -24.84 13.31
N HIS A 175 -1.64 -25.62 12.40
CA HIS A 175 -0.86 -26.29 11.35
C HIS A 175 -0.28 -25.27 10.37
N GLU A 176 -1.10 -24.35 9.85
CA GLU A 176 -0.64 -23.30 8.94
C GLU A 176 0.30 -22.31 9.64
N ALA A 177 0.04 -21.98 10.91
CA ALA A 177 0.94 -21.14 11.68
C ALA A 177 2.34 -21.76 11.87
N ASN A 178 2.41 -23.07 12.14
CA ASN A 178 3.68 -23.80 12.20
C ASN A 178 4.36 -23.87 10.83
N ARG A 179 3.58 -24.08 9.76
CA ARG A 179 4.07 -24.08 8.38
C ARG A 179 4.70 -22.73 8.01
N ALA A 180 4.07 -21.62 8.40
CA ALA A 180 4.58 -20.26 8.20
C ALA A 180 5.90 -20.02 8.94
N ALA A 181 5.99 -20.42 10.22
CA ALA A 181 7.21 -20.32 11.00
C ALA A 181 8.37 -21.11 10.37
N ASN A 182 8.12 -22.37 9.99
CA ASN A 182 9.12 -23.22 9.33
C ASN A 182 9.57 -22.65 7.97
N PHE A 183 8.62 -22.12 7.19
CA PHE A 183 8.92 -21.47 5.91
C PHE A 183 9.84 -20.26 6.11
N LEU A 184 9.51 -19.38 7.06
CA LEU A 184 10.33 -18.22 7.41
C LEU A 184 11.74 -18.63 7.85
N ASP A 185 11.87 -19.63 8.73
CA ASP A 185 13.16 -20.13 9.19
C ASP A 185 14.01 -20.67 8.02
N SER A 186 13.37 -21.37 7.08
CA SER A 186 14.05 -21.89 5.88
C SER A 186 14.58 -20.76 4.99
N LEU A 187 13.81 -19.68 4.82
CA LEU A 187 14.24 -18.54 4.03
C LEU A 187 15.35 -17.76 4.73
N LYS A 188 15.23 -17.53 6.04
CA LYS A 188 16.28 -16.87 6.83
C LYS A 188 17.61 -17.61 6.71
N LYS A 189 17.60 -18.94 6.83
CA LYS A 189 18.80 -19.77 6.67
C LYS A 189 19.35 -19.71 5.25
N THR A 190 18.48 -19.80 4.24
CA THR A 190 18.88 -19.84 2.83
C THR A 190 19.51 -18.52 2.37
N PHE A 191 18.95 -17.39 2.80
CA PHE A 191 19.37 -16.04 2.39
C PHE A 191 20.25 -15.32 3.43
N ASN A 192 20.58 -16.00 4.55
CA ASN A 192 21.38 -15.47 5.65
C ASN A 192 20.83 -14.14 6.21
N ILE A 193 19.52 -14.11 6.48
CA ILE A 193 18.81 -12.90 6.92
C ILE A 193 18.67 -12.89 8.44
N ASN A 194 19.36 -11.96 9.08
CA ASN A 194 19.43 -11.87 10.55
C ASN A 194 18.59 -10.75 11.16
N LYS A 195 18.08 -9.82 10.34
CA LYS A 195 17.39 -8.59 10.80
C LYS A 195 15.93 -8.78 11.22
N VAL A 196 15.30 -9.89 10.84
CA VAL A 196 13.90 -10.17 11.20
C VAL A 196 13.87 -10.98 12.49
N ASN A 197 13.50 -10.33 13.59
CA ASN A 197 13.45 -10.91 14.93
C ASN A 197 12.04 -10.92 15.55
N HIS A 198 11.09 -10.19 14.97
CA HIS A 198 9.69 -10.15 15.39
C HIS A 198 8.80 -9.82 14.19
N ILE A 199 7.62 -10.44 14.12
CA ILE A 199 6.62 -10.18 13.09
C ILE A 199 5.25 -10.04 13.76
N ASP A 200 4.62 -8.87 13.61
CA ASP A 200 3.21 -8.69 13.95
C ASP A 200 2.35 -9.06 12.73
N TYR A 201 1.51 -10.08 12.87
CA TYR A 201 0.75 -10.67 11.77
C TYR A 201 -0.74 -10.57 12.05
N TYR A 202 -1.42 -9.62 11.43
CA TYR A 202 -2.83 -9.34 11.62
C TYR A 202 -3.68 -10.20 10.69
N LEU A 203 -4.41 -11.15 11.27
CA LEU A 203 -5.33 -12.05 10.58
C LEU A 203 -6.72 -11.43 10.52
N THR A 204 -7.18 -11.17 9.31
CA THR A 204 -8.54 -10.72 9.05
C THR A 204 -9.38 -11.88 8.50
N LYS A 205 -10.68 -11.82 8.74
CA LYS A 205 -11.66 -12.81 8.24
C LYS A 205 -11.97 -12.62 6.75
N SER A 206 -11.75 -11.42 6.24
CA SER A 206 -12.05 -11.04 4.86
C SER A 206 -11.11 -9.92 4.41
N ALA A 207 -11.08 -9.70 3.10
CA ALA A 207 -10.38 -8.56 2.51
C ALA A 207 -11.05 -7.23 2.89
N ASP A 208 -12.36 -7.21 3.14
CA ASP A 208 -13.05 -6.01 3.63
C ASP A 208 -12.57 -5.63 5.04
N GLN A 209 -12.44 -6.60 5.95
CA GLN A 209 -11.88 -6.34 7.27
C GLN A 209 -10.40 -5.93 7.18
N LEU A 210 -9.64 -6.44 6.21
CA LEU A 210 -8.30 -5.93 5.92
C LEU A 210 -8.36 -4.46 5.47
N GLY A 211 -9.29 -4.12 4.59
CA GLY A 211 -9.60 -2.73 4.21
C GLY A 211 -9.85 -1.85 5.43
N GLU A 212 -10.66 -2.32 6.39
CA GLU A 212 -10.96 -1.58 7.62
C GLU A 212 -9.70 -1.27 8.43
N LEU A 213 -8.79 -2.24 8.57
CA LEU A 213 -7.50 -2.03 9.24
C LEU A 213 -6.63 -0.98 8.53
N LEU A 214 -6.78 -0.86 7.20
CA LEU A 214 -6.08 0.12 6.37
C LEU A 214 -6.84 1.46 6.27
N GLY A 215 -7.95 1.62 7.00
CA GLY A 215 -8.74 2.86 7.02
C GLY A 215 -9.82 2.94 5.95
N PHE A 216 -10.33 1.81 5.45
CA PHE A 216 -11.36 1.79 4.41
C PHE A 216 -12.55 0.94 4.79
N GLU A 217 -13.76 1.47 4.63
CA GLU A 217 -14.99 0.67 4.70
C GLU A 217 -15.34 0.05 3.34
N TYR A 218 -14.83 0.68 2.28
CA TYR A 218 -14.88 0.19 0.91
C TYR A 218 -13.67 0.74 0.17
N PHE A 219 -13.04 -0.04 -0.70
CA PHE A 219 -11.98 0.46 -1.58
C PHE A 219 -11.90 -0.40 -2.83
N PHE A 220 -11.97 0.23 -4.00
CA PHE A 220 -11.90 -0.44 -5.29
C PHE A 220 -10.45 -0.61 -5.75
N THR A 221 -9.64 0.44 -5.63
CA THR A 221 -8.27 0.44 -6.14
C THR A 221 -7.26 0.02 -5.08
N GLY A 222 -6.37 -0.89 -5.48
CA GLY A 222 -5.44 -1.52 -4.54
C GLY A 222 -6.11 -2.53 -3.62
N TYR A 223 -7.32 -3.00 -3.95
CA TYR A 223 -7.95 -4.14 -3.29
C TYR A 223 -6.95 -5.29 -3.24
N THR A 224 -6.69 -5.77 -2.03
CA THR A 224 -5.66 -6.76 -1.76
C THR A 224 -6.12 -7.70 -0.66
N THR A 225 -5.52 -8.89 -0.63
CA THR A 225 -5.70 -9.89 0.43
C THR A 225 -4.49 -9.95 1.37
N GLY A 226 -3.46 -9.14 1.11
CA GLY A 226 -2.22 -9.09 1.88
C GLY A 226 -1.48 -7.77 1.72
N VAL A 227 -0.88 -7.28 2.81
CA VAL A 227 0.04 -6.15 2.80
C VAL A 227 1.15 -6.39 3.80
N THR A 228 2.39 -6.24 3.34
CA THR A 228 3.57 -6.22 4.19
C THR A 228 4.09 -4.81 4.40
N VAL A 229 4.24 -4.41 5.67
CA VAL A 229 4.93 -3.19 6.11
C VAL A 229 6.24 -3.60 6.76
N ALA A 230 7.19 -3.99 5.92
CA ALA A 230 8.45 -4.57 6.36
C ALA A 230 9.32 -3.68 7.28
N PRO A 231 9.35 -2.33 7.15
CA PRO A 231 10.11 -1.48 8.09
C PRO A 231 9.77 -1.69 9.57
N ILE A 232 8.54 -2.12 9.87
CA ILE A 232 8.07 -2.36 11.24
C ILE A 232 7.71 -3.84 11.48
N GLY A 233 8.14 -4.74 10.58
CA GLY A 233 7.90 -6.17 10.73
C GLY A 233 6.42 -6.56 10.76
N ARG A 234 5.55 -5.90 9.99
CA ARG A 234 4.10 -6.13 10.07
C ARG A 234 3.52 -6.71 8.79
N ILE A 235 2.62 -7.68 8.93
CA ILE A 235 1.80 -8.22 7.84
C ILE A 235 0.34 -8.06 8.23
N TYR A 236 -0.49 -7.67 7.27
CA TYR A 236 -1.95 -7.72 7.37
C TYR A 236 -2.47 -8.62 6.26
N THR A 237 -3.34 -9.59 6.57
CA THR A 237 -3.84 -10.49 5.52
C THR A 237 -5.16 -11.16 5.86
N SER A 238 -5.93 -11.44 4.81
CA SER A 238 -7.14 -12.25 4.83
C SER A 238 -6.93 -13.68 4.29
N VAL A 239 -5.70 -14.07 3.95
CA VAL A 239 -5.39 -15.39 3.36
C VAL A 239 -5.31 -16.48 4.43
N GLY A 240 -4.91 -16.13 5.65
CA GLY A 240 -4.72 -17.03 6.78
C GLY A 240 -3.33 -16.93 7.38
N GLU A 241 -3.02 -17.86 8.29
CA GLU A 241 -1.79 -17.91 9.08
C GLU A 241 -0.53 -18.07 8.23
N PHE A 242 -0.69 -18.66 7.04
CA PHE A 242 0.38 -18.81 6.07
C PHE A 242 0.04 -18.03 4.80
N HIS A 243 0.68 -16.88 4.62
CA HIS A 243 0.68 -16.14 3.35
C HIS A 243 2.13 -15.97 2.90
N ALA A 244 2.61 -16.97 2.16
CA ALA A 244 4.03 -17.10 1.81
C ALA A 244 4.56 -15.90 1.01
N HIS A 245 3.75 -15.32 0.14
CA HIS A 245 4.09 -14.13 -0.64
C HIS A 245 4.48 -12.94 0.26
N GLU A 246 3.62 -12.60 1.22
CA GLU A 246 3.86 -11.50 2.17
C GLU A 246 5.02 -11.81 3.12
N LEU A 247 5.17 -13.06 3.56
CA LEU A 247 6.31 -13.48 4.38
C LEU A 247 7.65 -13.28 3.66
N VAL A 248 7.70 -13.47 2.33
CA VAL A 248 8.91 -13.18 1.55
C VAL A 248 9.21 -11.68 1.58
N HIS A 249 8.22 -10.80 1.41
CA HIS A 249 8.43 -9.33 1.41
C HIS A 249 9.14 -8.81 2.66
N LEU A 250 8.88 -9.38 3.84
CA LEU A 250 9.60 -9.05 5.09
C LEU A 250 11.11 -9.29 4.99
N LEU A 251 11.50 -10.33 4.26
CA LEU A 251 12.88 -10.73 4.08
C LEU A 251 13.59 -9.89 3.02
N LEU A 252 12.86 -9.41 2.02
CA LEU A 252 13.41 -8.57 0.96
C LEU A 252 13.85 -7.20 1.52
N TYR A 253 13.14 -6.66 2.51
CA TYR A 253 13.32 -5.29 2.95
C TYR A 253 14.76 -4.95 3.36
N ASN A 254 15.45 -4.17 2.55
CA ASN A 254 16.78 -3.65 2.85
C ASN A 254 16.78 -2.14 2.56
N GLN A 255 17.05 -1.31 3.57
CA GLN A 255 16.99 0.15 3.43
C GLN A 255 18.04 0.70 2.45
N ASP A 256 19.14 -0.02 2.26
CA ASP A 256 20.26 0.44 1.43
C ASP A 256 20.13 0.03 -0.05
N ILE A 257 19.09 -0.74 -0.41
CA ILE A 257 18.95 -1.33 -1.74
C ILE A 257 17.58 -1.03 -2.32
N ASN A 258 17.57 -0.28 -3.42
CA ASN A 258 16.36 0.00 -4.19
C ASN A 258 16.22 -1.05 -5.31
N ARG A 259 15.19 -1.88 -5.24
CA ARG A 259 14.87 -2.85 -6.29
C ARG A 259 13.67 -2.41 -7.10
N ASN A 260 13.67 -2.77 -8.38
CA ASN A 260 12.48 -2.61 -9.21
C ASN A 260 11.34 -3.51 -8.71
N PHE A 261 10.11 -3.05 -8.92
CA PHE A 261 8.87 -3.80 -8.73
C PHE A 261 8.93 -5.25 -9.24
N PHE A 262 9.46 -5.49 -10.45
CA PHE A 262 9.52 -6.83 -11.03
C PHE A 262 10.41 -7.79 -10.23
N ILE A 263 11.43 -7.29 -9.54
CA ILE A 263 12.27 -8.11 -8.66
C ILE A 263 11.56 -8.35 -7.33
N GLU A 264 11.01 -7.31 -6.70
CA GLU A 264 10.33 -7.45 -5.40
C GLU A 264 9.15 -8.44 -5.49
N GLU A 265 8.21 -8.18 -6.40
CA GLU A 265 7.05 -9.05 -6.61
C GLU A 265 7.44 -10.39 -7.24
N GLY A 266 8.49 -10.40 -8.07
CA GLY A 266 9.00 -11.61 -8.71
C GLY A 266 9.52 -12.62 -7.70
N ILE A 267 10.34 -12.17 -6.74
CA ILE A 267 10.90 -13.04 -5.71
C ILE A 267 9.79 -13.51 -4.76
N ALA A 268 8.90 -12.61 -4.34
CA ALA A 268 7.75 -12.97 -3.51
C ALA A 268 6.82 -13.99 -4.21
N SER A 269 6.62 -13.85 -5.52
CA SER A 269 5.82 -14.81 -6.30
C SER A 269 6.54 -16.15 -6.51
N PHE A 270 7.83 -16.12 -6.84
CA PHE A 270 8.60 -17.33 -7.13
C PHE A 270 8.89 -18.16 -5.89
N LEU A 271 9.27 -17.53 -4.77
CA LEU A 271 9.57 -18.24 -3.52
C LEU A 271 8.33 -18.46 -2.66
N GLY A 272 7.40 -17.50 -2.66
CA GLY A 272 6.19 -17.54 -1.84
C GLY A 272 5.02 -18.17 -2.58
N SER A 273 4.46 -17.48 -3.58
CA SER A 273 3.24 -17.91 -4.26
C SER A 273 3.38 -19.28 -4.92
N LYS A 274 4.50 -19.57 -5.59
CA LYS A 274 4.77 -20.89 -6.19
C LYS A 274 4.83 -22.00 -5.14
N PHE A 275 5.45 -21.73 -3.97
CA PHE A 275 5.53 -22.70 -2.88
C PHE A 275 4.16 -23.00 -2.29
N GLN A 276 3.34 -21.96 -2.09
CA GLN A 276 2.03 -22.11 -1.47
C GLN A 276 0.96 -22.64 -2.42
N TYR A 277 0.98 -22.20 -3.69
CA TYR A 277 -0.05 -22.46 -4.69
C TYR A 277 0.55 -22.85 -6.06
N PRO A 278 1.28 -23.97 -6.16
CA PRO A 278 2.04 -24.32 -7.38
C PRO A 278 1.17 -24.47 -8.62
N LYS A 279 -0.04 -25.01 -8.49
CA LYS A 279 -0.98 -25.17 -9.63
C LYS A 279 -1.38 -23.81 -10.23
N LYS A 280 -1.85 -22.88 -9.38
CA LYS A 280 -2.25 -21.53 -9.81
C LYS A 280 -1.07 -20.77 -10.41
N TYR A 281 0.11 -20.87 -9.79
CA TYR A 281 1.34 -20.28 -10.32
C TYR A 281 1.62 -20.79 -11.74
N ASN A 282 1.59 -22.10 -11.96
CA ASN A 282 1.85 -22.69 -13.28
C ASN A 282 0.82 -22.25 -14.33
N GLU A 283 -0.47 -22.19 -13.96
CA GLU A 283 -1.54 -21.70 -14.86
C GLU A 283 -1.33 -20.23 -15.27
N GLU A 284 -0.89 -19.36 -14.35
CA GLU A 284 -0.58 -17.97 -14.65
C GLU A 284 0.67 -17.82 -15.53
N GLN A 285 1.70 -18.64 -15.30
CA GLN A 285 2.90 -18.68 -16.14
C GLN A 285 2.60 -19.17 -17.56
N GLU A 286 1.75 -20.19 -17.71
CA GLU A 286 1.33 -20.70 -19.01
C GLU A 286 0.54 -19.64 -19.81
N LYS A 287 -0.37 -18.91 -19.15
CA LYS A 287 -1.08 -17.78 -19.76
C LYS A 287 -0.11 -16.69 -20.22
N PHE A 288 0.86 -16.35 -19.38
CA PHE A 288 1.88 -15.35 -19.69
C PHE A 288 2.73 -15.74 -20.91
N GLN A 289 3.22 -16.97 -20.94
CA GLN A 289 3.99 -17.49 -22.07
C GLN A 289 3.15 -17.53 -23.36
N ASN A 290 1.90 -17.97 -23.27
CA ASN A 290 0.98 -17.96 -24.41
C ASN A 290 0.75 -16.54 -24.95
N ASP A 291 0.60 -15.55 -24.07
CA ASP A 291 0.43 -14.16 -24.48
C ASP A 291 1.70 -13.62 -25.16
N LEU A 292 2.90 -13.92 -24.64
CA LEU A 292 4.18 -13.55 -25.29
C LEU A 292 4.30 -14.08 -26.72
N ILE A 293 3.79 -15.30 -26.97
CA ILE A 293 3.80 -15.96 -28.28
C ILE A 293 2.73 -15.39 -29.20
N LYS A 294 1.49 -15.30 -28.72
CA LYS A 294 0.31 -15.08 -29.58
C LYS A 294 -0.03 -13.60 -29.76
N LYS A 295 0.40 -12.72 -28.86
CA LYS A 295 0.01 -11.30 -28.88
C LYS A 295 1.19 -10.42 -29.28
N PRO A 296 1.14 -9.76 -30.45
CA PRO A 296 2.25 -8.92 -30.94
C PRO A 296 2.61 -7.76 -29.99
N ASN A 297 1.65 -7.23 -29.24
CA ASN A 297 1.87 -6.14 -28.30
C ASN A 297 2.49 -6.59 -26.97
N TYR A 298 2.55 -7.88 -26.66
CA TYR A 298 3.26 -8.42 -25.49
C TYR A 298 4.78 -8.45 -25.77
N THR A 299 5.37 -7.26 -25.78
CA THR A 299 6.81 -7.04 -25.84
C THR A 299 7.34 -6.76 -24.44
N ILE A 300 8.64 -7.01 -24.22
CA ILE A 300 9.31 -6.67 -22.95
C ILE A 300 9.15 -5.19 -22.61
N GLU A 301 9.22 -4.32 -23.63
CA GLU A 301 9.02 -2.87 -23.49
C GLU A 301 7.64 -2.52 -22.93
N ASN A 302 6.58 -3.12 -23.48
CA ASN A 302 5.21 -2.82 -23.06
C ASN A 302 4.89 -3.42 -21.68
N ILE A 303 5.47 -4.57 -21.35
CA ILE A 303 5.38 -5.16 -20.02
C ILE A 303 6.06 -4.25 -19.00
N TYR A 304 7.32 -3.87 -19.26
CA TYR A 304 8.13 -3.05 -18.35
C TYR A 304 7.49 -1.67 -18.12
N SER A 305 7.07 -1.00 -19.20
CA SER A 305 6.41 0.31 -19.14
C SER A 305 4.94 0.25 -18.69
N SER A 306 4.43 -0.92 -18.30
CA SER A 306 3.07 -1.10 -17.76
C SER A 306 1.95 -0.64 -18.70
N LYS A 307 2.16 -0.72 -20.02
CA LYS A 307 1.22 -0.26 -21.05
C LYS A 307 0.16 -1.29 -21.41
N LEU A 308 0.27 -2.52 -20.91
CA LEU A 308 -0.69 -3.58 -21.21
C LEU A 308 -1.90 -3.50 -20.27
N PRO A 309 -3.12 -3.67 -20.81
CA PRO A 309 -4.32 -3.76 -19.97
C PRO A 309 -4.31 -5.06 -19.14
N PHE A 310 -5.11 -5.08 -18.08
CA PHE A 310 -5.35 -6.30 -17.32
C PHE A 310 -5.97 -7.38 -18.22
N ASN A 311 -5.47 -8.62 -18.11
CA ASN A 311 -5.86 -9.72 -18.99
C ASN A 311 -6.15 -11.00 -18.19
N SER A 312 -7.08 -10.94 -17.22
CA SER A 312 -7.48 -12.05 -16.32
C SER A 312 -6.42 -12.57 -15.34
N TYR A 313 -5.16 -12.16 -15.48
CA TYR A 313 -4.07 -12.36 -14.53
C TYR A 313 -3.16 -11.13 -14.50
N ASN A 314 -2.31 -11.04 -13.48
CA ASN A 314 -1.36 -9.94 -13.37
C ASN A 314 -0.04 -10.29 -14.09
N TYR A 315 0.08 -9.84 -15.34
CA TYR A 315 1.26 -10.11 -16.18
C TYR A 315 2.57 -9.59 -15.58
N LYS A 316 2.54 -8.58 -14.72
CA LYS A 316 3.74 -8.03 -14.10
C LYS A 316 4.33 -9.00 -13.07
N TYR A 317 3.45 -9.63 -12.28
CA TYR A 317 3.84 -10.65 -11.31
C TYR A 317 4.35 -11.88 -12.04
N ALA A 318 3.65 -12.32 -13.10
CA ALA A 318 4.08 -13.45 -13.90
C ALA A 318 5.47 -13.21 -14.53
N PHE A 319 5.69 -12.03 -15.14
CA PHE A 319 6.97 -11.63 -15.72
C PHE A 319 8.10 -11.60 -14.68
N GLY A 320 7.88 -10.92 -13.55
CA GLY A 320 8.88 -10.85 -12.48
C GLY A 320 9.23 -12.23 -11.91
N ALA A 321 8.24 -13.08 -11.67
CA ALA A 321 8.45 -14.42 -11.15
C ALA A 321 9.20 -15.31 -12.13
N ARG A 322 8.86 -15.20 -13.43
CA ARG A 322 9.53 -15.94 -14.49
C ARG A 322 11.00 -15.54 -14.63
N ILE A 323 11.32 -14.25 -14.49
CA ILE A 323 12.70 -13.77 -14.44
C ILE A 323 13.46 -14.38 -13.26
N CYS A 324 12.85 -14.39 -12.07
CA CYS A 324 13.46 -15.00 -10.89
C CYS A 324 13.70 -16.49 -11.10
N GLU A 325 12.74 -17.19 -11.71
CA GLU A 325 12.86 -18.60 -12.07
C GLU A 325 14.01 -18.85 -13.06
N LEU A 326 14.13 -18.05 -14.14
CA LEU A 326 15.24 -18.16 -15.09
C LEU A 326 16.61 -17.92 -14.42
N VAL A 327 16.71 -16.90 -13.56
CA VAL A 327 17.95 -16.63 -12.82
C VAL A 327 18.27 -17.79 -11.88
N TYR A 328 17.28 -18.33 -11.18
CA TYR A 328 17.47 -19.50 -10.32
C TYR A 328 17.89 -20.74 -11.12
N THR A 329 17.25 -21.03 -12.25
CA THR A 329 17.60 -22.16 -13.12
C THR A 329 19.04 -22.06 -13.61
N LYS A 330 19.50 -20.85 -13.98
CA LYS A 330 20.83 -20.65 -14.58
C LYS A 330 21.96 -20.46 -13.56
N ARG A 331 21.65 -19.93 -12.38
CA ARG A 331 22.64 -19.45 -11.39
C ARG A 331 22.40 -19.97 -9.98
N GLY A 332 21.36 -20.77 -9.78
CA GLY A 332 20.96 -21.30 -8.48
C GLY A 332 20.58 -20.20 -7.49
N ILE A 333 20.62 -20.58 -6.21
CA ILE A 333 20.31 -19.66 -5.11
C ILE A 333 21.24 -18.44 -5.05
N GLU A 334 22.49 -18.59 -5.49
CA GLU A 334 23.45 -17.49 -5.51
C GLU A 334 23.07 -16.39 -6.53
N GLY A 335 22.40 -16.76 -7.62
CA GLY A 335 21.79 -15.79 -8.54
C GLY A 335 20.70 -14.96 -7.87
N LEU A 336 19.82 -15.59 -7.11
CA LEU A 336 18.77 -14.90 -6.36
C LEU A 336 19.36 -14.02 -5.24
N LYS A 337 20.39 -14.48 -4.54
CA LYS A 337 21.10 -13.64 -3.55
C LYS A 337 21.72 -12.40 -4.19
N ARG A 338 22.33 -12.51 -5.38
CA ARG A 338 22.81 -11.34 -6.12
C ARG A 338 21.68 -10.42 -6.54
N MET A 339 20.56 -10.98 -7.00
CA MET A 339 19.35 -10.23 -7.37
C MET A 339 18.85 -9.37 -6.18
N LEU A 340 18.79 -9.95 -4.98
CA LEU A 340 18.37 -9.25 -3.77
C LEU A 340 19.30 -8.11 -3.36
N ASN A 341 20.58 -8.23 -3.69
CA ASN A 341 21.63 -7.30 -3.28
C ASN A 341 22.06 -6.33 -4.38
N THR A 342 21.30 -6.24 -5.48
CA THR A 342 21.61 -5.33 -6.60
C THR A 342 20.58 -4.22 -6.68
N ASN A 343 21.05 -2.97 -6.80
CA ASN A 343 20.17 -1.84 -7.10
C ASN A 343 19.69 -1.97 -8.54
N THR A 344 18.38 -1.98 -8.73
CA THR A 344 17.74 -2.16 -10.05
C THR A 344 16.64 -1.13 -10.26
N VAL A 345 16.67 -0.01 -9.53
CA VAL A 345 15.59 0.96 -9.48
C VAL A 345 15.17 1.48 -10.86
N ASN A 346 16.14 1.68 -11.76
CA ASN A 346 15.90 2.11 -13.13
C ASN A 346 16.00 0.94 -14.12
N GLU A 347 15.49 1.19 -15.32
CA GLU A 347 15.42 0.20 -16.38
C GLU A 347 16.78 -0.29 -16.86
N GLU A 348 17.75 0.61 -16.96
CA GLU A 348 19.09 0.28 -17.41
C GLU A 348 19.78 -0.70 -16.45
N ASP A 349 19.76 -0.40 -15.15
CA ASP A 349 20.34 -1.26 -14.11
C ASP A 349 19.65 -2.62 -14.07
N PHE A 350 18.31 -2.64 -14.18
CA PHE A 350 17.54 -3.87 -14.26
C PHE A 350 17.97 -4.75 -15.44
N PHE A 351 18.02 -4.20 -16.66
CA PHE A 351 18.43 -4.99 -17.83
C PHE A 351 19.92 -5.34 -17.84
N ASN A 352 20.79 -4.49 -17.32
CA ASN A 352 22.22 -4.79 -17.18
C ASN A 352 22.46 -5.97 -16.23
N PHE A 353 21.72 -6.03 -15.12
CA PHE A 353 21.70 -7.19 -14.24
C PHE A 353 21.26 -8.46 -14.99
N LEU A 354 20.15 -8.40 -15.75
CA LEU A 354 19.66 -9.56 -16.50
C LEU A 354 20.62 -10.02 -17.59
N LYS A 355 21.28 -9.11 -18.32
CA LYS A 355 22.31 -9.45 -19.31
C LYS A 355 23.42 -10.29 -18.68
N LYS A 356 23.89 -9.90 -17.51
CA LYS A 356 24.94 -10.63 -16.78
C LYS A 356 24.46 -12.00 -16.28
N GLU A 357 23.32 -12.04 -15.58
CA GLU A 357 22.86 -13.28 -14.95
C GLU A 357 22.34 -14.29 -15.98
N LEU A 358 21.66 -13.82 -17.04
CA LEU A 358 21.04 -14.66 -18.05
C LEU A 358 21.86 -14.82 -19.33
N ALA A 359 23.02 -14.16 -19.46
CA ALA A 359 23.86 -14.17 -20.67
C ALA A 359 23.06 -13.81 -21.94
N ILE A 360 22.23 -12.77 -21.83
CA ILE A 360 21.47 -12.19 -22.94
C ILE A 360 22.12 -10.89 -23.41
N SER A 361 21.90 -10.51 -24.66
CA SER A 361 22.42 -9.25 -25.23
C SER A 361 21.32 -8.21 -25.45
N SER A 362 20.06 -8.64 -25.61
CA SER A 362 18.94 -7.77 -25.92
C SER A 362 17.66 -8.12 -25.14
N LYS A 363 16.67 -7.21 -25.16
CA LYS A 363 15.32 -7.49 -24.66
C LYS A 363 14.62 -8.59 -25.48
N GLU A 364 14.95 -8.72 -26.76
CA GLU A 364 14.39 -9.78 -27.59
C GLU A 364 14.94 -11.15 -27.16
N ASP A 365 16.24 -11.25 -26.82
CA ASP A 365 16.80 -12.47 -26.26
C ASP A 365 16.09 -12.87 -24.96
N LEU A 366 15.78 -11.90 -24.09
CA LEU A 366 14.98 -12.15 -22.89
C LEU A 366 13.60 -12.70 -23.24
N LYS A 367 12.92 -12.09 -24.22
CA LYS A 367 11.62 -12.58 -24.70
C LYS A 367 11.71 -14.02 -25.18
N GLN A 368 12.74 -14.35 -25.96
CA GLN A 368 12.96 -15.71 -26.45
C GLN A 368 13.23 -16.71 -25.32
N LEU A 369 14.00 -16.33 -24.28
CA LEU A 369 14.19 -17.18 -23.10
C LEU A 369 12.88 -17.42 -22.35
N LEU A 370 12.07 -16.37 -22.15
CA LEU A 370 10.78 -16.47 -21.47
C LEU A 370 9.77 -17.36 -22.23
N ILE A 371 9.96 -17.55 -23.54
CA ILE A 371 9.13 -18.42 -24.38
C ILE A 371 9.63 -19.87 -24.38
N LYS A 372 10.94 -20.11 -24.31
CA LYS A 372 11.53 -21.44 -24.58
C LYS A 372 11.62 -22.35 -23.36
N GLU A 373 12.01 -21.79 -22.23
CA GLU A 373 12.11 -22.50 -20.96
C GLU A 373 10.76 -22.42 -20.24
#